data_AF-A0A1Q7QHP8-F1
#
_entry.id   AF-A0A1Q7QHP8-F1
#
_cell.length_a   1.000
_cell.length_b   1.000
_cell.length_c   1.000
_cell.angle_alpha   90.00
_cell.angle_beta   90.00
_cell.angle_gamma   90.00
#
_symmetry.space_group_name_H-M   'P 1'
#
loop_
_entity.id
_entity.type
_entity.pdbx_description
1 polymer ?
#
loop_
_entity_poly.entity_id
_entity_poly.type
_entity_poly.pdbx_seq_one_letter_code
_entity_poly.pdbx_strand_id
1 'polypeptide(L)'
;MKPKPIIAAGIVLLLALAMATAFARQRGRSDEGGHILALDNSWNRALETKDTKALDLLLADTFVSVDIDGSMETKRQFLASIKAPDYHPSQAVTEHSTVEVYGDSAVVAGVFRSKGVDK
;
A
#
# COMPACT_ATOMS: atom_id res chain seq x y z
N MET A 1 49.27 -5.34 20.64
CA MET A 1 48.71 -6.68 20.93
C MET A 1 47.85 -7.11 19.75
N LYS A 2 48.22 -8.16 19.01
CA LYS A 2 47.34 -8.70 17.95
C LYS A 2 46.13 -9.36 18.62
N PRO A 3 44.90 -9.10 18.17
CA PRO A 3 43.72 -9.76 18.74
C PRO A 3 43.89 -11.28 18.62
N LYS A 4 43.59 -12.02 19.69
CA LYS A 4 43.63 -13.49 19.67
C LYS A 4 42.67 -13.97 18.56
N PRO A 5 43.06 -14.96 17.73
CA PRO A 5 42.32 -15.35 16.52
C PRO A 5 40.85 -15.72 16.78
N ILE A 6 40.53 -16.18 17.99
CA ILE A 6 39.17 -16.50 18.44
C ILE A 6 38.28 -15.25 18.53
N ILE A 7 38.84 -14.11 18.96
CA ILE A 7 38.09 -12.84 19.08
C ILE A 7 37.80 -12.28 17.67
N ALA A 8 38.76 -12.39 16.75
CA ALA A 8 38.58 -11.98 15.36
C ALA A 8 37.51 -12.83 14.65
N ALA A 9 37.52 -14.15 14.86
CA ALA A 9 36.52 -15.06 14.30
C ALA A 9 35.11 -14.79 14.85
N GLY A 10 34.98 -14.48 16.15
CA GLY A 10 33.70 -14.12 16.76
C GLY A 10 33.09 -12.83 16.21
N ILE A 11 33.92 -11.80 15.98
CA ILE A 11 33.47 -10.53 15.39
C ILE A 11 32.99 -10.73 13.94
N VAL A 12 33.71 -11.53 13.15
CA VAL A 12 33.31 -11.82 11.76
C VAL A 12 31.97 -12.56 11.71
N LEU A 13 31.75 -13.52 12.62
CA LEU A 13 30.48 -14.26 12.70
C LEU A 13 29.32 -13.34 13.11
N LEU A 14 29.53 -12.43 14.07
CA LEU A 14 28.52 -11.46 14.50
C LEU A 14 28.15 -10.48 13.36
N LEU A 15 29.13 -9.99 12.61
CA LEU A 15 28.89 -9.12 11.46
C LEU A 15 28.15 -9.85 10.34
N ALA A 16 28.49 -11.12 10.07
CA ALA A 16 27.78 -11.94 9.09
C ALA A 16 26.31 -12.14 9.48
N LEU A 17 26.02 -12.38 10.77
CA LEU A 17 24.65 -12.55 11.27
C LEU A 17 23.85 -11.24 11.23
N ALA A 18 24.47 -10.12 11.61
CA ALA A 18 23.86 -8.79 11.51
C ALA A 18 23.54 -8.43 10.05
N MET A 19 24.42 -8.78 9.12
CA MET A 19 24.20 -8.54 7.70
C MET A 19 23.09 -9.45 7.14
N ALA A 20 23.07 -10.74 7.50
CA ALA A 20 22.01 -11.66 7.07
C ALA A 20 20.61 -11.22 7.54
N THR A 21 20.50 -10.74 8.79
CA THR A 21 19.23 -10.22 9.33
C THR A 21 18.80 -8.91 8.66
N ALA A 22 19.72 -8.01 8.34
CA ALA A 22 19.43 -6.79 7.58
C ALA A 22 18.93 -7.10 6.16
N PHE A 23 19.59 -8.02 5.45
CA PHE A 23 19.18 -8.45 4.11
C PHE A 23 17.80 -9.13 4.11
N ALA A 24 17.51 -10.00 5.08
CA ALA A 24 16.20 -10.62 5.22
C ALA A 24 15.09 -9.59 5.47
N ARG A 25 15.37 -8.59 6.33
CA ARG A 25 14.41 -7.52 6.64
C ARG A 25 14.13 -6.60 5.47
N GLN A 26 15.16 -6.26 4.68
CA GLN A 26 14.99 -5.46 3.46
C GLN A 26 14.16 -6.20 2.41
N ARG A 27 14.41 -7.51 2.25
CA ARG A 27 13.66 -8.35 1.31
C ARG A 27 12.19 -8.47 1.67
N GLY A 28 11.88 -8.73 2.96
CA GLY A 28 10.51 -8.71 3.45
C GLY A 28 9.81 -7.39 3.10
N ARG A 29 10.39 -6.24 3.50
CA ARG A 29 9.79 -4.92 3.25
C ARG A 29 9.51 -4.65 1.77
N SER A 30 10.38 -5.14 0.88
CA SER A 30 10.18 -5.05 -0.57
C SER A 30 9.01 -5.93 -1.04
N ASP A 31 8.89 -7.14 -0.52
CA ASP A 31 7.80 -8.07 -0.85
C ASP A 31 6.46 -7.51 -0.32
N GLU A 32 6.41 -7.02 0.92
CA GLU A 32 5.24 -6.36 1.50
C GLU A 32 4.82 -5.12 0.68
N GLY A 33 5.77 -4.27 0.28
CA GLY A 33 5.49 -3.11 -0.58
C GLY A 33 4.85 -3.52 -1.91
N GLY A 34 5.32 -4.61 -2.52
CA GLY A 34 4.74 -5.17 -3.74
C GLY A 34 3.30 -5.67 -3.54
N HIS A 35 3.02 -6.32 -2.41
CA HIS A 35 1.67 -6.77 -2.06
C HIS A 35 0.71 -5.59 -1.86
N ILE A 36 1.15 -4.52 -1.21
CA ILE A 36 0.35 -3.30 -1.03
C ILE A 36 0.03 -2.64 -2.38
N LEU A 37 0.99 -2.57 -3.31
CA LEU A 37 0.72 -2.07 -4.67
C LEU A 37 -0.30 -2.93 -5.44
N ALA A 38 -0.29 -4.25 -5.24
CA ALA A 38 -1.29 -5.12 -5.84
C ALA A 38 -2.71 -4.86 -5.30
N LEU A 39 -2.82 -4.53 -4.01
CA LEU A 39 -4.08 -4.10 -3.40
C LEU A 39 -4.54 -2.74 -3.94
N ASP A 40 -3.65 -1.76 -4.07
CA ASP A 40 -3.94 -0.46 -4.68
C ASP A 40 -4.43 -0.60 -6.15
N ASN A 41 -3.79 -1.48 -6.92
CA ASN A 41 -4.25 -1.78 -8.28
C ASN A 41 -5.64 -2.44 -8.30
N SER A 42 -5.93 -3.31 -7.32
CA SER A 42 -7.23 -3.96 -7.19
C SER A 42 -8.32 -2.96 -6.80
N TRP A 43 -8.00 -2.01 -5.91
CA TRP A 43 -8.83 -0.86 -5.58
C TRP A 43 -9.18 -0.05 -6.84
N ASN A 44 -8.17 0.36 -7.60
CA ASN A 44 -8.32 1.13 -8.83
C ASN A 44 -9.22 0.42 -9.85
N ARG A 45 -9.00 -0.88 -10.05
CA ARG A 45 -9.83 -1.69 -10.94
C ARG A 45 -11.28 -1.75 -10.46
N ALA A 46 -11.50 -1.92 -9.16
CA ALA A 46 -12.84 -1.98 -8.60
C ALA A 46 -13.58 -0.63 -8.68
N LEU A 47 -12.87 0.50 -8.59
CA LEU A 47 -13.42 1.81 -8.88
C LEU A 47 -13.88 1.93 -10.33
N GLU A 48 -13.01 1.58 -11.28
CA GLU A 48 -13.28 1.62 -12.72
C GLU A 48 -14.50 0.76 -13.09
N THR A 49 -14.62 -0.45 -12.53
CA THR A 49 -15.71 -1.37 -12.84
C THR A 49 -16.93 -1.22 -11.93
N LYS A 50 -16.95 -0.21 -11.05
CA LYS A 50 -17.95 -0.04 -9.98
C LYS A 50 -18.21 -1.31 -9.15
N ASP A 51 -17.17 -2.14 -8.95
CA ASP A 51 -17.28 -3.38 -8.17
C ASP A 51 -17.23 -3.08 -6.68
N THR A 52 -18.38 -2.64 -6.15
CA THR A 52 -18.52 -2.38 -4.72
C THR A 52 -18.36 -3.61 -3.83
N LYS A 53 -18.47 -4.83 -4.37
CA LYS A 53 -18.25 -6.04 -3.58
C LYS A 53 -16.76 -6.27 -3.38
N ALA A 54 -15.95 -6.05 -4.42
CA ALA A 54 -14.50 -6.05 -4.29
C ALA A 54 -14.00 -4.95 -3.34
N LEU A 55 -14.53 -3.73 -3.46
CA LEU A 55 -14.20 -2.64 -2.52
C LEU A 55 -14.61 -2.96 -1.08
N ASP A 56 -15.78 -3.58 -0.87
CA ASP A 56 -16.24 -3.97 0.46
C ASP A 56 -15.33 -4.99 1.15
N LEU A 57 -14.75 -5.92 0.38
CA LEU A 57 -13.76 -6.90 0.86
C LEU A 57 -12.40 -6.28 1.15
N LEU A 58 -12.02 -5.26 0.38
CA LEU A 58 -10.72 -4.59 0.51
C LEU A 58 -10.70 -3.59 1.67
N LEU A 59 -11.84 -2.99 1.99
CA LEU A 59 -11.96 -1.93 3.00
C LEU A 59 -12.33 -2.45 4.38
N ALA A 60 -11.58 -1.99 5.38
CA ALA A 60 -11.97 -2.14 6.77
C ALA A 60 -13.26 -1.38 7.10
N ASP A 61 -14.04 -1.85 8.06
CA ASP A 61 -15.30 -1.20 8.45
C ASP A 61 -15.12 0.21 9.03
N THR A 62 -13.93 0.51 9.55
CA THR A 62 -13.52 1.83 10.05
C THR A 62 -12.97 2.75 8.95
N PHE A 63 -13.07 2.37 7.68
CA PHE A 63 -12.58 3.18 6.57
C PHE A 63 -13.29 4.53 6.49
N VAL A 64 -12.47 5.56 6.23
CA VAL A 64 -12.91 6.93 5.97
C VAL A 64 -12.24 7.39 4.68
N SER A 65 -13.04 7.87 3.73
CA SER A 65 -12.56 8.54 2.52
C SER A 65 -12.59 10.05 2.74
N VAL A 66 -11.66 10.76 2.10
CA VAL A 66 -11.67 12.21 1.99
C VAL A 66 -11.69 12.53 0.51
N ASP A 67 -12.72 13.24 0.07
CA ASP A 67 -12.90 13.62 -1.33
C ASP A 67 -12.16 14.93 -1.66
N ILE A 68 -12.13 15.31 -2.95
CA ILE A 68 -11.42 16.47 -3.49
C ILE A 68 -11.94 17.79 -2.88
N ASP A 69 -13.22 17.84 -2.51
CA ASP A 69 -13.85 18.98 -1.84
C ASP A 69 -13.59 19.01 -0.31
N GLY A 70 -12.86 18.02 0.22
CA GLY A 70 -12.55 17.88 1.64
C GLY A 70 -13.68 17.24 2.46
N SER A 71 -14.76 16.79 1.83
CA SER A 71 -15.82 16.03 2.51
C SER A 71 -15.30 14.67 2.96
N MET A 72 -15.84 14.16 4.07
CA MET A 72 -15.46 12.87 4.63
C MET A 72 -16.62 11.88 4.51
N GLU A 73 -16.34 10.70 3.97
CA GLU A 73 -17.32 9.62 3.80
C GLU A 73 -16.94 8.40 4.63
N THR A 74 -17.92 7.80 5.30
CA THR A 74 -17.79 6.43 5.84
C THR A 74 -17.72 5.41 4.70
N LYS A 75 -17.20 4.19 4.97
CA LYS A 75 -17.26 3.04 4.04
C LYS A 75 -18.61 2.89 3.34
N ARG A 76 -19.72 2.96 4.10
CA ARG A 76 -21.07 2.81 3.55
C ARG A 76 -21.43 3.93 2.58
N GLN A 77 -21.10 5.17 2.91
CA GLN A 77 -21.35 6.33 2.03
C GLN A 77 -20.50 6.23 0.77
N PHE A 78 -19.21 5.94 0.92
CA PHE A 78 -18.28 5.73 -0.19
C PHE A 78 -18.75 4.66 -1.18
N LEU A 79 -19.13 3.48 -0.68
CA LEU A 79 -19.65 2.40 -1.53
C LEU A 79 -20.97 2.78 -2.21
N ALA A 80 -21.82 3.57 -1.55
CA ALA A 80 -23.06 4.06 -2.16
C ALA A 80 -22.76 5.05 -3.29
N SER A 81 -21.80 5.96 -3.10
CA SER A 81 -21.43 6.96 -4.10
C SER A 81 -20.68 6.34 -5.29
N ILE A 82 -20.01 5.19 -5.15
CA ILE A 82 -19.50 4.42 -6.32
C ILE A 82 -20.62 3.82 -7.18
N LYS A 83 -21.80 3.54 -6.60
CA LYS A 83 -22.97 3.05 -7.36
C LYS A 83 -23.77 4.16 -8.01
N ALA A 84 -23.45 5.42 -7.71
CA ALA A 84 -24.23 6.54 -8.18
C ALA A 84 -24.25 6.59 -9.72
N PRO A 85 -25.38 6.98 -10.32
CA PRO A 85 -25.58 6.97 -11.76
C PRO A 85 -24.86 8.11 -12.47
N ASP A 86 -24.32 9.09 -11.75
CA ASP A 86 -23.52 10.20 -12.24
C ASP A 86 -22.01 9.92 -12.22
N TYR A 87 -21.54 9.08 -11.29
CA TYR A 87 -20.16 8.60 -11.29
C TYR A 87 -19.93 7.66 -12.49
N HIS A 88 -19.07 8.00 -13.45
CA HIS A 88 -18.79 7.17 -14.62
C HIS A 88 -17.30 7.16 -14.94
N PRO A 89 -16.49 6.42 -14.18
CA PRO A 89 -15.08 6.28 -14.47
C PRO A 89 -14.89 5.42 -15.72
N SER A 90 -14.04 5.89 -16.60
CA SER A 90 -13.49 5.15 -17.76
C SER A 90 -12.00 4.83 -17.57
N GLN A 91 -11.38 5.44 -16.56
CA GLN A 91 -10.03 5.14 -16.10
C GLN A 91 -9.95 5.49 -14.61
N ALA A 92 -9.27 4.65 -13.83
CA ALA A 92 -8.84 4.93 -12.47
C ALA A 92 -7.45 4.28 -12.30
N VAL A 93 -6.41 5.09 -12.09
CA VAL A 93 -5.04 4.58 -11.94
C VAL A 93 -4.23 5.46 -11.00
N THR A 94 -3.45 4.84 -10.13
CA THR A 94 -2.43 5.53 -9.33
C THR A 94 -1.11 5.47 -10.08
N GLU A 95 -0.63 6.62 -10.57
CA GLU A 95 0.68 6.75 -11.21
C GLU A 95 1.73 7.28 -10.22
N HIS A 96 3.01 7.05 -10.52
CA HIS A 96 4.13 7.52 -9.71
C HIS A 96 3.99 7.15 -8.22
N SER A 97 3.46 5.95 -7.94
CA SER A 97 3.20 5.51 -6.58
C SER A 97 4.48 5.15 -5.84
N THR A 98 4.57 5.57 -4.59
CA THR A 98 5.53 5.12 -3.61
C THR A 98 4.80 4.41 -2.47
N VAL A 99 5.43 3.38 -1.92
CA VAL A 99 4.90 2.66 -0.75
C VAL A 99 5.90 2.75 0.38
N GLU A 100 5.46 3.32 1.50
CA GLU A 100 6.23 3.37 2.72
C GLU A 100 5.60 2.47 3.78
N VAL A 101 6.35 1.46 4.22
CA VAL A 101 5.91 0.47 5.22
C VAL A 101 6.36 0.89 6.62
N TYR A 102 5.40 0.91 7.55
CA TYR A 102 5.52 1.27 8.96
C TYR A 102 4.98 0.15 9.84
N GLY A 103 5.81 -0.84 10.16
CA GLY A 103 5.35 -2.03 10.91
C GLY A 103 4.26 -2.75 10.13
N ASP A 104 3.07 -2.84 10.71
CA ASP A 104 1.91 -3.54 10.13
C ASP A 104 1.03 -2.62 9.26
N SER A 105 1.48 -1.40 8.97
CA SER A 105 0.76 -0.42 8.15
C SER A 105 1.63 0.04 6.99
N ALA A 106 1.00 0.50 5.92
CA ALA A 106 1.69 1.10 4.78
C ALA A 106 0.95 2.33 4.29
N VAL A 107 1.71 3.31 3.79
CA VAL A 107 1.19 4.49 3.11
C VAL A 107 1.53 4.38 1.64
N VAL A 108 0.51 4.41 0.78
CA VAL A 108 0.68 4.56 -0.67
C VAL A 108 0.44 6.03 -1.01
N ALA A 109 1.40 6.66 -1.67
CA ALA A 109 1.26 8.02 -2.16
C ALA A 109 1.56 8.06 -3.66
N GLY A 110 0.75 8.76 -4.43
CA GLY A 110 0.92 8.85 -5.88
C GLY A 110 -0.01 9.89 -6.50
N VAL A 111 0.03 9.97 -7.83
CA VAL A 111 -0.88 10.81 -8.62
C VAL A 111 -2.04 9.92 -9.09
N PHE A 112 -3.20 10.06 -8.45
CA PHE A 112 -4.41 9.41 -8.93
C PHE A 112 -4.92 10.11 -10.19
N ARG A 113 -5.01 9.37 -11.30
CA ARG A 113 -5.64 9.84 -12.53
C ARG A 113 -6.92 9.08 -12.78
N SER A 114 -7.98 9.85 -12.90
CA SER A 114 -9.28 9.40 -13.39
C SER A 114 -9.57 10.02 -14.76
N LYS A 115 -10.39 9.32 -15.55
CA LYS A 115 -11.04 9.89 -16.73
C LYS A 115 -12.49 9.49 -16.71
N GLY A 116 -13.39 10.40 -17.04
CA GLY A 116 -14.82 10.16 -17.07
C GLY A 116 -15.56 11.25 -16.33
N VAL A 117 -16.71 10.90 -15.76
CA VAL A 117 -17.40 11.77 -14.81
C VAL A 117 -16.98 11.34 -13.41
N ASP A 118 -16.14 12.17 -12.81
CA ASP A 118 -15.69 12.00 -11.43
C ASP A 118 -16.77 12.49 -10.45
N LYS A 119 -16.59 12.16 -9.17
CA LYS A 119 -17.45 12.66 -8.09
C LYS A 119 -17.22 14.16 -7.85
#